data_AF-A0A8S9SC91-F1
#
_entry.id   AF-A0A8S9SC91-F1
#
_cell.length_a   1.000
_cell.length_b   1.000
_cell.length_c   1.000
_cell.angle_alpha   90.00
_cell.angle_beta   90.00
_cell.angle_gamma   90.00
#
_symmetry.space_group_name_H-M   'P 1'
#
loop_
_entity.id
_entity.type
_entity.pdbx_description
1 polymer ?
#
loop_
_entity_poly.entity_id
_entity_poly.type
_entity_poly.pdbx_seq_one_letter_code
_entity_poly.pdbx_strand_id
1 'polypeptide(L)'
;MIIDFVFWGLMKLGELKLGELLDTPPPGLDEAIAISKVIQFLESPEYNMFTRIVFDTAPTGHTLRLLSLPDFLDASIGKILKLRQKITSATSAIKSVFGKEDNQPDAADKLERLRERMVKVRELFRDTESTEFVIVTIPTVMAVSESSRLSASLKKESVPVKRLVVNQILPPSSSDCKFRSIKRKDQMRALDMIREDSELSGLTLMEAPLVDMEIRGVPVLRFLGDIIWK
;
A
#
# COMPACT_ATOMS: atom_id res chain seq x y z
N MET A 1 -16.30 -16.05 -0.93
CA MET A 1 -14.98 -15.49 -0.62
C MET A 1 -15.23 -14.45 0.47
N ILE A 2 -14.38 -14.28 1.49
CA ILE A 2 -14.42 -13.06 2.33
C ILE A 2 -12.96 -12.69 2.38
N ILE A 3 -12.64 -11.56 1.79
CA ILE A 3 -11.32 -10.98 1.87
C ILE A 3 -11.28 -10.16 3.14
N ASP A 4 -10.42 -10.52 4.11
CA ASP A 4 -10.18 -9.73 5.33
C ASP A 4 -8.82 -9.02 5.22
N PHE A 5 -8.74 -7.76 5.63
CA PHE A 5 -7.51 -6.96 5.60
C PHE A 5 -7.03 -6.66 7.02
N VAL A 6 -5.83 -7.06 7.42
CA VAL A 6 -5.31 -6.81 8.78
C VAL A 6 -3.94 -6.15 8.67
N PHE A 7 -3.79 -4.93 9.22
CA PHE A 7 -2.54 -4.18 9.21
C PHE A 7 -1.77 -4.33 10.53
N TRP A 8 -0.47 -4.61 10.42
CA TRP A 8 0.51 -4.39 11.48
C TRP A 8 1.68 -3.55 10.96
N GLY A 9 1.99 -2.47 11.69
CA GLY A 9 3.19 -1.69 11.45
C GLY A 9 4.44 -2.40 11.99
N LEU A 10 5.50 -2.40 11.16
CA LEU A 10 6.91 -2.72 11.44
C LEU A 10 7.30 -4.21 11.61
N MET A 11 7.62 -4.93 10.53
CA MET A 11 9.01 -5.37 10.25
C MET A 11 9.18 -6.34 9.06
N LYS A 12 10.24 -6.05 8.29
CA LYS A 12 11.14 -6.89 7.48
C LYS A 12 10.53 -7.84 6.43
N LEU A 13 10.48 -7.36 5.18
CA LEU A 13 10.51 -8.24 4.01
C LEU A 13 11.96 -8.67 3.74
N GLY A 14 12.27 -9.92 4.09
CA GLY A 14 13.48 -10.61 3.66
C GLY A 14 13.30 -11.17 2.25
N GLU A 15 14.21 -10.77 1.36
CA GLU A 15 14.70 -11.43 0.15
C GLU A 15 13.68 -12.16 -0.76
N LEU A 16 13.20 -11.44 -1.78
CA LEU A 16 13.06 -12.02 -3.11
C LEU A 16 14.22 -11.49 -3.95
N LYS A 17 15.16 -12.39 -4.26
CA LYS A 17 16.29 -12.15 -5.16
C LYS A 17 15.78 -11.89 -6.58
N LEU A 18 15.51 -10.63 -6.87
CA LEU A 18 15.54 -10.07 -8.23
C LEU A 18 16.57 -8.94 -8.24
N GLY A 19 17.76 -9.27 -7.76
CA GLY A 19 18.89 -8.34 -7.67
C GLY A 19 19.33 -7.91 -9.06
N GLU A 20 19.67 -6.63 -9.17
CA GLU A 20 20.45 -6.00 -10.25
C GLU A 20 19.70 -5.35 -11.44
N LEU A 21 18.36 -5.30 -11.49
CA LEU A 21 17.65 -4.49 -12.51
C LEU A 21 16.61 -3.49 -11.97
N LEU A 22 16.45 -3.35 -10.65
CA LEU A 22 15.36 -2.59 -10.03
C LEU A 22 15.82 -1.76 -8.80
N ASP A 23 16.90 -0.99 -8.91
CA ASP A 23 17.28 -0.06 -7.83
C ASP A 23 16.29 1.12 -7.66
N THR A 24 15.32 1.25 -8.57
CA THR A 24 14.12 2.04 -8.32
C THR A 24 12.95 1.40 -9.06
N PRO A 25 12.11 0.59 -8.39
CA PRO A 25 10.90 0.09 -9.03
C PRO A 25 10.08 1.28 -9.52
N PRO A 26 9.58 1.27 -10.77
CA PRO A 26 8.76 2.35 -11.29
C PRO A 26 7.57 2.61 -10.35
N PRO A 27 7.17 3.88 -10.11
CA PRO A 27 6.01 4.16 -9.30
C PRO A 27 4.79 3.41 -9.85
N GLY A 28 4.11 2.63 -9.00
CA GLY A 28 3.00 1.76 -9.41
C GLY A 28 3.35 0.27 -9.58
N LEU A 29 4.63 -0.13 -9.50
CA LEU A 29 5.03 -1.53 -9.65
C LEU A 29 4.52 -2.41 -8.51
N ASP A 30 4.60 -1.93 -7.27
CA ASP A 30 4.12 -2.66 -6.09
C ASP A 30 2.62 -2.93 -6.18
N GLU A 31 1.86 -1.92 -6.61
CA GLU A 31 0.42 -2.05 -6.83
C GLU A 31 0.11 -3.01 -7.99
N ALA A 32 0.86 -2.96 -9.10
CA ALA A 32 0.68 -3.89 -10.22
C ALA A 32 0.98 -5.34 -9.83
N ILE A 33 2.02 -5.58 -9.02
CA ILE A 33 2.35 -6.91 -8.49
C ILE A 33 1.23 -7.42 -7.57
N ALA A 34 0.71 -6.56 -6.70
CA ALA A 34 -0.40 -6.91 -5.81
C ALA A 34 -1.66 -7.31 -6.60
N ILE A 35 -2.03 -6.52 -7.63
CA ILE A 35 -3.15 -6.87 -8.51
C ILE A 35 -2.91 -8.21 -9.24
N SER A 36 -1.70 -8.43 -9.76
CA SER A 36 -1.36 -9.67 -10.45
C SER A 36 -1.56 -10.90 -9.55
N LYS A 37 -1.18 -10.80 -8.27
CA LYS A 37 -1.44 -11.87 -7.29
C LYS A 37 -2.94 -12.07 -7.06
N VAL A 38 -3.73 -11.01 -6.94
CA VAL A 38 -5.20 -11.11 -6.82
C VAL A 38 -5.80 -11.84 -8.03
N ILE A 39 -5.36 -11.51 -9.25
CA ILE A 39 -5.79 -12.20 -10.48
C ILE A 39 -5.41 -13.68 -10.42
N GLN A 40 -4.19 -14.00 -9.98
CA GLN A 40 -3.74 -15.38 -9.85
C GLN A 40 -4.60 -16.18 -8.85
N PHE A 41 -5.00 -15.57 -7.74
CA PHE A 41 -5.91 -16.17 -6.76
C PHE A 41 -7.31 -16.43 -7.32
N LEU A 42 -7.78 -15.58 -8.25
CA LEU A 42 -9.08 -15.75 -8.90
C LEU A 42 -9.06 -16.79 -10.03
N GLU A 43 -7.95 -16.91 -10.76
CA GLU A 43 -7.88 -17.70 -11.99
C GLU A 43 -7.22 -19.09 -11.79
N SER A 44 -6.35 -19.29 -10.80
CA SER A 44 -5.64 -20.57 -10.65
C SER A 44 -6.48 -21.62 -9.89
N PRO A 45 -6.65 -22.84 -10.45
CA PRO A 45 -7.35 -23.95 -9.80
C PRO A 45 -6.76 -24.35 -8.44
N GLU A 46 -5.48 -24.06 -8.23
CA GLU A 46 -4.75 -24.34 -7.00
C GLU A 46 -5.35 -23.59 -5.81
N TYR A 47 -5.95 -22.41 -6.05
CA TYR A 47 -6.54 -21.60 -4.99
C TYR A 47 -8.02 -21.89 -4.73
N ASN A 48 -8.65 -22.78 -5.53
CA ASN A 48 -10.05 -23.19 -5.31
C ASN A 48 -10.27 -23.95 -4.00
N MET A 49 -9.19 -24.41 -3.34
CA MET A 49 -9.27 -25.05 -2.03
C MET A 49 -9.47 -24.06 -0.87
N PHE A 50 -9.21 -22.76 -1.06
CA PHE A 50 -9.30 -21.77 0.00
C PHE A 50 -10.71 -21.21 0.14
N THR A 51 -11.24 -21.22 1.36
CA THR A 51 -12.56 -20.66 1.68
C THR A 51 -12.52 -19.16 2.00
N ARG A 52 -11.35 -18.66 2.41
CA ARG A 52 -11.05 -17.30 2.86
C ARG A 52 -9.61 -16.95 2.50
N ILE A 53 -9.38 -15.68 2.15
CA ILE A 53 -8.05 -15.14 1.83
C ILE A 53 -7.88 -13.84 2.60
N VAL A 54 -6.74 -13.65 3.26
CA VAL A 54 -6.44 -12.42 4.00
C VAL A 54 -5.32 -11.71 3.28
N PHE A 55 -5.52 -10.43 2.96
CA PHE A 55 -4.49 -9.60 2.35
C PHE A 55 -3.94 -8.62 3.39
N ASP A 56 -2.66 -8.74 3.69
CA ASP A 56 -1.90 -7.74 4.45
C ASP A 56 -1.28 -6.75 3.46
N THR A 57 -1.74 -5.49 3.48
CA THR A 57 -1.40 -4.47 2.49
C THR A 57 -0.42 -3.44 3.04
N ALA A 58 0.34 -2.84 2.13
CA ALA A 58 1.23 -1.70 2.40
C ALA A 58 0.49 -0.46 2.96
N PRO A 59 1.20 0.61 3.38
CA PRO A 59 0.61 1.78 4.02
C PRO A 59 -0.56 2.41 3.24
N THR A 60 -1.41 3.14 3.97
CA THR A 60 -2.71 3.69 3.52
C THR A 60 -2.70 4.31 2.11
N GLY A 61 -1.68 5.10 1.77
CA GLY A 61 -1.55 5.74 0.46
C GLY A 61 -1.35 4.76 -0.71
N HIS A 62 -0.60 3.67 -0.50
CA HIS A 62 -0.34 2.66 -1.53
C HIS A 62 -1.59 1.81 -1.77
N THR A 63 -2.34 1.51 -0.70
CA THR A 63 -3.59 0.75 -0.81
C THR A 63 -4.67 1.52 -1.57
N LEU A 64 -4.80 2.83 -1.37
CA LEU A 64 -5.75 3.63 -2.16
C LEU A 64 -5.35 3.72 -3.63
N ARG A 65 -4.04 3.82 -3.93
CA ARG A 65 -3.54 3.76 -5.30
C ARG A 65 -3.87 2.43 -5.96
N LEU A 66 -3.65 1.32 -5.25
CA LEU A 66 -4.00 -0.03 -5.69
C LEU A 66 -5.48 -0.13 -6.09
N LEU A 67 -6.38 0.41 -5.26
CA LEU A 67 -7.83 0.37 -5.51
C LEU A 67 -8.26 1.26 -6.70
N SER A 68 -7.55 2.37 -6.93
CA SER A 68 -7.79 3.27 -8.06
C SER A 68 -7.12 2.85 -9.38
N LEU A 69 -6.13 1.96 -9.30
CA LEU A 69 -5.30 1.56 -10.44
C LEU A 69 -6.11 0.87 -11.57
N PRO A 70 -7.10 0.00 -11.28
CA PRO A 70 -7.95 -0.56 -12.33
C PRO A 70 -8.69 0.50 -13.15
N ASP A 71 -9.27 1.52 -12.48
CA ASP A 71 -10.01 2.61 -13.15
C ASP A 71 -9.06 3.46 -14.02
N PHE A 72 -7.85 3.72 -13.53
CA PHE A 72 -6.83 4.46 -14.28
C PHE A 72 -6.33 3.67 -15.51
N LEU A 73 -6.07 2.37 -15.35
CA LEU A 73 -5.58 1.51 -16.43
C LEU A 73 -6.66 1.30 -17.51
N ASP A 74 -7.92 1.09 -17.12
CA ASP A 74 -9.04 0.96 -18.05
C ASP A 74 -9.18 2.20 -18.95
N ALA A 75 -9.18 3.40 -18.33
CA ALA A 75 -9.26 4.66 -19.06
C ALA A 75 -8.06 4.88 -19.99
N SER A 76 -6.86 4.46 -19.58
CA SER A 76 -5.62 4.61 -20.35
C SER A 76 -5.58 3.64 -21.53
N ILE A 77 -5.90 2.37 -21.31
CA ILE A 77 -5.99 1.33 -22.36
C ILE A 77 -7.03 1.72 -23.40
N GLY A 78 -8.20 2.19 -22.97
CA GLY A 78 -9.25 2.63 -23.89
C GLY A 78 -8.81 3.78 -24.81
N LYS A 79 -7.97 4.71 -24.34
CA LYS A 79 -7.39 5.77 -25.17
C LYS A 79 -6.36 5.23 -26.16
N ILE A 80 -5.49 4.32 -25.72
CA ILE A 80 -4.46 3.70 -26.57
C ILE A 80 -5.10 2.90 -27.70
N LEU A 81 -6.13 2.11 -27.40
CA LEU A 81 -6.89 1.34 -28.39
C LEU A 81 -7.58 2.25 -29.41
N LYS A 82 -8.23 3.34 -28.96
CA LYS A 82 -8.83 4.34 -29.87
C LYS A 82 -7.80 5.03 -30.76
N LEU A 83 -6.64 5.38 -30.21
CA LEU A 83 -5.55 5.99 -30.98
C LEU A 83 -5.03 5.01 -32.05
N ARG A 84 -4.81 3.74 -31.66
CA ARG A 84 -4.44 2.69 -32.62
C ARG A 84 -5.48 2.51 -33.70
N GLN A 85 -6.77 2.41 -33.36
CA GLN A 85 -7.84 2.29 -34.35
C GLN A 85 -7.79 3.43 -35.38
N LYS A 86 -7.60 4.68 -34.93
CA LYS A 86 -7.45 5.83 -35.84
C LYS A 86 -6.22 5.73 -36.74
N ILE A 87 -5.07 5.31 -36.19
CA ILE A 87 -3.84 5.12 -36.97
C ILE A 87 -4.01 3.96 -37.96
N THR A 88 -4.61 2.85 -37.55
CA THR A 88 -4.89 1.70 -38.42
C THR A 88 -5.88 2.06 -39.52
N SER A 89 -6.92 2.85 -39.23
CA SER A 89 -7.85 3.37 -40.24
C SER A 89 -7.17 4.33 -41.23
N ALA A 90 -6.28 5.20 -40.75
CA ALA A 90 -5.51 6.11 -41.61
C ALA A 90 -4.46 5.37 -42.46
N THR A 91 -3.78 4.38 -41.87
CA THR A 91 -2.77 3.57 -42.57
C THR A 91 -3.40 2.51 -43.47
N SER A 92 -4.59 1.98 -43.19
CA SER A 92 -5.31 1.08 -44.11
C SER A 92 -5.78 1.82 -45.36
N ALA A 93 -6.20 3.08 -45.24
CA ALA A 93 -6.47 3.95 -46.39
C ALA A 93 -5.23 4.20 -47.27
N ILE A 94 -4.02 4.17 -46.68
CA ILE A 94 -2.74 4.33 -47.41
C ILE A 94 -2.18 2.96 -47.88
N LYS A 95 -2.37 1.89 -47.11
CA LYS A 95 -1.97 0.51 -47.41
C LYS A 95 -2.82 -0.14 -48.51
N SER A 96 -4.05 0.32 -48.74
CA SER A 96 -4.81 -0.11 -49.93
C SER A 96 -4.16 0.36 -51.24
N VAL A 97 -3.26 1.34 -51.17
CA VAL A 97 -2.45 1.83 -52.30
C VAL A 97 -1.04 1.20 -52.31
N PHE A 98 -0.49 0.87 -51.14
CA PHE A 98 0.81 0.20 -50.98
C PHE A 98 0.63 -1.13 -50.23
N GLY A 99 0.40 -2.20 -50.98
CA GLY A 99 0.07 -3.54 -50.47
C GLY A 99 1.16 -4.16 -49.59
N LYS A 100 1.15 -3.84 -48.29
CA LYS A 100 1.95 -4.52 -47.28
C LYS A 100 1.13 -4.79 -46.02
N GLU A 101 0.68 -6.04 -45.92
CA GLU A 101 0.08 -6.61 -44.72
C GLU A 101 1.09 -6.60 -43.58
N ASP A 102 0.68 -6.08 -42.43
CA ASP A 102 1.45 -6.25 -41.21
C ASP A 102 0.44 -6.59 -40.12
N ASN A 103 0.35 -7.89 -39.83
CA ASN A 103 -0.52 -8.47 -38.82
C ASN A 103 0.11 -8.23 -37.45
N GLN A 104 -0.37 -7.21 -36.74
CA GLN A 104 -0.09 -6.98 -35.32
C GLN A 104 -1.36 -7.13 -34.43
N PRO A 105 -2.22 -8.18 -34.58
CA PRO A 105 -3.38 -8.38 -33.72
C PRO A 105 -3.01 -8.74 -32.26
N ASP A 106 -1.84 -9.34 -32.04
CA ASP A 106 -1.43 -9.90 -30.73
C ASP A 106 -1.31 -8.85 -29.61
N ALA A 107 -0.83 -7.65 -29.92
CA ALA A 107 -0.66 -6.61 -28.91
C ALA A 107 -1.99 -5.98 -28.46
N ALA A 108 -2.98 -5.90 -29.35
CA ALA A 108 -4.31 -5.37 -29.00
C ALA A 108 -5.07 -6.37 -28.14
N ASP A 109 -5.03 -7.65 -28.51
CA ASP A 109 -5.68 -8.73 -27.75
C ASP A 109 -5.10 -8.87 -26.34
N LYS A 110 -3.77 -8.75 -26.18
CA LYS A 110 -3.13 -8.76 -24.86
C LYS A 110 -3.58 -7.58 -23.99
N LEU A 111 -3.74 -6.41 -24.59
CA LEU A 111 -4.15 -5.21 -23.86
C LEU A 111 -5.62 -5.29 -23.43
N GLU A 112 -6.49 -5.86 -24.27
CA GLU A 112 -7.90 -6.09 -23.92
C GLU A 112 -8.04 -7.12 -22.80
N ARG A 113 -7.27 -8.23 -22.84
CA ARG A 113 -7.25 -9.21 -21.74
C ARG A 113 -6.78 -8.61 -20.42
N LEU A 114 -5.78 -7.72 -20.47
CA LEU A 114 -5.34 -7.00 -19.28
C LEU A 114 -6.45 -6.09 -18.74
N ARG A 115 -7.17 -5.40 -19.63
CA ARG A 115 -8.33 -4.56 -19.27
C ARG A 115 -9.41 -5.37 -18.58
N GLU A 116 -9.81 -6.50 -19.16
CA GLU A 116 -10.83 -7.40 -18.58
C GLU A 116 -10.43 -7.88 -17.18
N ARG A 117 -9.16 -8.25 -16.99
CA ARG A 117 -8.64 -8.66 -15.67
C ARG A 117 -8.69 -7.53 -14.64
N MET A 118 -8.34 -6.31 -15.04
CA MET A 118 -8.43 -5.14 -14.16
C MET A 118 -9.87 -4.86 -13.72
N VAL A 119 -10.83 -4.99 -14.65
CA VAL A 119 -12.26 -4.85 -14.35
C VAL A 119 -12.71 -5.90 -13.32
N LYS A 120 -12.34 -7.18 -13.50
CA LYS A 120 -12.66 -8.24 -12.53
C LYS A 120 -12.11 -7.96 -11.13
N VAL A 121 -10.86 -7.50 -11.03
CA VAL A 121 -10.23 -7.15 -9.75
C VAL A 121 -10.97 -6.01 -9.07
N ARG A 122 -11.37 -5.00 -9.84
CA ARG A 122 -12.17 -3.87 -9.33
C ARG A 122 -13.53 -4.32 -8.84
N GLU A 123 -14.22 -5.16 -9.60
CA GLU A 123 -15.52 -5.72 -9.20
C GLU A 123 -15.41 -6.53 -7.92
N LEU A 124 -14.35 -7.34 -7.81
CA LEU A 124 -14.04 -8.09 -6.59
C LEU A 124 -13.90 -7.17 -5.37
N PHE A 125 -13.13 -6.09 -5.47
CA PHE A 125 -12.95 -5.16 -4.34
C PHE A 125 -14.22 -4.41 -3.95
N ARG A 126 -15.22 -4.36 -4.84
CA ARG A 126 -16.52 -3.71 -4.59
C ARG A 126 -17.63 -4.71 -4.23
N ASP A 127 -17.35 -6.00 -4.27
CA ASP A 127 -18.32 -7.05 -3.93
C ASP A 127 -18.56 -7.08 -2.41
N THR A 128 -19.77 -6.70 -2.01
CA THR A 128 -20.18 -6.62 -0.60
C THR A 128 -20.46 -7.96 0.06
N GLU A 129 -20.69 -9.01 -0.74
CA GLU A 129 -20.90 -10.38 -0.27
C GLU A 129 -19.56 -11.08 -0.07
N SER A 130 -18.59 -10.81 -0.97
CA SER A 130 -17.37 -11.59 -1.04
C SER A 130 -16.08 -10.92 -0.59
N THR A 131 -16.12 -9.62 -0.32
CA THR A 131 -14.97 -8.83 0.12
C THR A 131 -15.33 -7.96 1.32
N GLU A 132 -14.39 -7.81 2.27
CA GLU A 132 -14.54 -6.89 3.39
C GLU A 132 -13.22 -6.19 3.77
N PHE A 133 -13.19 -4.88 3.64
CA PHE A 133 -12.08 -4.09 4.15
C PHE A 133 -12.20 -3.89 5.67
N VAL A 134 -11.13 -4.20 6.40
CA VAL A 134 -11.03 -3.98 7.85
C VAL A 134 -9.90 -3.00 8.10
N ILE A 135 -10.21 -1.90 8.78
CA ILE A 135 -9.19 -0.89 9.15
C ILE A 135 -8.59 -1.30 10.49
N VAL A 136 -7.26 -1.34 10.60
CA VAL A 136 -6.56 -1.50 11.87
C VAL A 136 -5.81 -0.22 12.20
N THR A 137 -6.00 0.31 13.40
CA THR A 137 -5.40 1.57 13.85
C THR A 137 -4.86 1.46 15.27
N ILE A 138 -4.16 2.48 15.74
CA ILE A 138 -3.72 2.62 17.14
C ILE A 138 -4.38 3.85 17.76
N PRO A 139 -4.55 3.92 19.09
CA PRO A 139 -5.24 5.03 19.76
C PRO A 139 -4.37 6.30 19.87
N THR A 140 -3.95 6.84 18.72
CA THR A 140 -3.29 8.15 18.62
C THR A 140 -4.11 9.08 17.73
N VAL A 141 -4.11 10.39 18.03
CA VAL A 141 -4.93 11.38 17.30
C VAL A 141 -4.61 11.37 15.80
N MET A 142 -3.33 11.25 15.44
CA MET A 142 -2.89 11.19 14.05
C MET A 142 -3.44 9.94 13.35
N ALA A 143 -3.29 8.76 13.97
CA ALA A 143 -3.74 7.50 13.39
C ALA A 143 -5.27 7.45 13.23
N VAL A 144 -6.02 8.01 14.19
CA VAL A 144 -7.49 8.17 14.09
C VAL A 144 -7.86 9.07 12.91
N SER A 145 -7.20 10.22 12.77
CA SER A 145 -7.45 11.16 11.66
C SER A 145 -7.15 10.53 10.30
N GLU A 146 -6.05 9.78 10.20
CA GLU A 146 -5.68 9.04 8.99
C GLU A 146 -6.68 7.92 8.68
N SER A 147 -7.09 7.14 9.68
CA SER A 147 -8.08 6.07 9.54
C SER A 147 -9.44 6.61 9.09
N SER A 148 -9.83 7.79 9.59
CA SER A 148 -11.05 8.47 9.15
C SER A 148 -10.97 8.88 7.68
N ARG A 149 -9.84 9.43 7.22
CA ARG A 149 -9.63 9.77 5.81
C ARG A 149 -9.65 8.52 4.93
N LEU A 150 -8.98 7.45 5.36
CA LEU A 150 -8.99 6.16 4.66
C LEU A 150 -10.41 5.60 4.52
N SER A 151 -11.19 5.58 5.61
CA SER A 151 -12.58 5.13 5.59
C SER A 151 -13.43 5.93 4.61
N ALA A 152 -13.28 7.26 4.58
CA ALA A 152 -13.97 8.12 3.62
C ALA A 152 -13.60 7.80 2.17
N SER A 153 -12.31 7.60 1.89
CA SER A 153 -11.83 7.21 0.56
C SER A 153 -12.34 5.84 0.11
N LEU A 154 -12.32 4.83 0.99
CA LEU A 154 -12.85 3.49 0.70
C LEU A 154 -14.34 3.53 0.37
N LYS A 155 -15.12 4.30 1.14
CA LYS A 155 -16.55 4.52 0.86
C LYS A 155 -16.78 5.18 -0.50
N LYS A 156 -15.96 6.17 -0.86
CA LYS A 156 -16.03 6.83 -2.17
C LYS A 156 -15.77 5.85 -3.31
N GLU A 157 -14.83 4.93 -3.12
CA GLU A 157 -14.51 3.88 -4.10
C GLU A 157 -15.47 2.67 -4.05
N SER A 158 -16.55 2.76 -3.25
CA SER A 158 -17.53 1.68 -3.06
C SER A 158 -16.92 0.37 -2.54
N VAL A 159 -15.82 0.45 -1.79
CA VAL A 159 -15.20 -0.70 -1.13
C VAL A 159 -15.88 -0.92 0.22
N PRO A 160 -16.36 -2.14 0.52
CA PRO A 160 -17.08 -2.42 1.76
C PRO A 160 -16.12 -2.37 2.95
N VAL A 161 -16.25 -1.34 3.80
CA VAL A 161 -15.48 -1.21 5.04
C VAL A 161 -16.42 -1.22 6.24
N LYS A 162 -16.46 -2.33 6.98
CA LYS A 162 -17.42 -2.52 8.09
C LYS A 162 -16.76 -2.63 9.46
N ARG A 163 -15.51 -3.10 9.55
CA ARG A 163 -14.80 -3.28 10.82
C ARG A 163 -13.65 -2.29 10.99
N LEU A 164 -13.49 -1.84 12.23
CA LEU A 164 -12.35 -1.08 12.72
C LEU A 164 -11.76 -1.80 13.94
N VAL A 165 -10.49 -2.16 13.87
CA VAL A 165 -9.73 -2.75 14.97
C VAL A 165 -8.83 -1.66 15.55
N VAL A 166 -9.00 -1.36 16.84
CA VAL A 166 -8.11 -0.47 17.58
C VAL A 166 -7.10 -1.33 18.34
N ASN A 167 -5.90 -1.42 17.80
CA ASN A 167 -4.80 -2.20 18.33
C ASN A 167 -4.00 -1.40 19.38
N GLN A 168 -3.22 -2.09 20.21
CA GLN A 168 -2.34 -1.51 21.22
C GLN A 168 -3.06 -0.65 22.28
N ILE A 169 -4.31 -1.00 22.61
CA ILE A 169 -5.01 -0.40 23.76
C ILE A 169 -4.34 -0.88 25.05
N LEU A 170 -4.00 0.07 25.93
CA LEU A 170 -3.52 -0.25 27.28
C LEU A 170 -4.71 -0.76 28.14
N PRO A 171 -4.62 -1.97 28.72
CA PRO A 171 -5.67 -2.49 29.57
C PRO A 171 -5.86 -1.64 30.84
N PRO A 172 -7.10 -1.40 31.31
CA PRO A 172 -7.39 -0.51 32.43
C PRO A 172 -6.92 -0.98 33.83
N SER A 173 -6.04 -1.99 33.95
CA SER A 173 -5.59 -2.50 35.26
C SER A 173 -4.18 -3.08 35.31
N SER A 174 -3.34 -2.90 34.30
CA SER A 174 -1.93 -3.29 34.43
C SER A 174 -1.19 -2.16 35.14
N SER A 175 -0.77 -2.35 36.39
CA SER A 175 0.08 -1.41 37.11
C SER A 175 1.04 -0.68 36.15
N ASP A 176 0.96 0.66 36.07
CA ASP A 176 1.68 1.48 35.08
C ASP A 176 3.18 1.14 35.01
N CYS A 177 3.73 0.57 36.08
CA CYS A 177 5.09 0.07 36.18
C CYS A 177 5.45 -1.01 35.15
N LYS A 178 4.58 -1.99 34.83
CA LYS A 178 4.95 -3.08 33.92
C LYS A 178 5.11 -2.58 32.48
N PHE A 179 4.16 -1.83 31.96
CA PHE A 179 4.25 -1.27 30.60
C PHE A 179 5.44 -0.31 30.46
N ARG A 180 5.62 0.61 31.42
CA ARG A 180 6.78 1.51 31.45
C ARG A 180 8.10 0.76 31.47
N SER A 181 8.19 -0.33 32.25
CA SER A 181 9.40 -1.16 32.32
C SER A 181 9.72 -1.86 30.99
N ILE A 182 8.69 -2.38 30.30
CA ILE A 182 8.85 -3.04 29.00
C ILE A 182 9.30 -2.02 27.96
N LYS A 183 8.59 -0.88 27.86
CA LYS A 183 8.95 0.20 26.93
C LYS A 183 10.36 0.74 27.16
N ARG A 184 10.76 0.94 28.43
CA ARG A 184 12.11 1.37 28.77
C ARG A 184 13.15 0.33 28.35
N LYS A 185 12.89 -0.95 28.60
CA LYS A 185 13.81 -2.04 28.19
C LYS A 185 13.99 -2.09 26.67
N ASP A 186 12.91 -1.91 25.91
CA ASP A 186 12.99 -1.88 24.44
C ASP A 186 13.75 -0.65 23.94
N GLN A 187 13.54 0.52 24.55
CA GLN A 187 14.32 1.73 24.22
C GLN A 187 15.81 1.56 24.52
N MET A 188 16.18 1.00 25.68
CA MET A 188 17.59 0.76 26.02
C MET A 188 18.25 -0.20 25.04
N ARG A 189 17.57 -1.30 24.69
CA ARG A 189 18.07 -2.25 23.67
C ARG A 189 18.31 -1.55 22.32
N ALA A 190 17.39 -0.70 21.88
CA ALA A 190 17.55 0.04 20.63
C ALA A 190 18.70 1.07 20.70
N LEU A 191 18.90 1.72 21.84
CA LEU A 191 20.04 2.63 22.05
C LEU A 191 21.37 1.88 22.03
N ASP A 192 21.45 0.68 22.62
CA ASP A 192 22.64 -0.15 22.56
C ASP A 192 22.95 -0.53 21.10
N MET A 193 21.93 -0.93 20.33
CA MET A 193 22.08 -1.18 18.88
C MET A 193 22.59 0.04 18.12
N ILE A 194 22.06 1.24 18.40
CA ILE A 194 22.50 2.49 17.75
C ILE A 194 23.98 2.78 18.07
N ARG A 195 24.42 2.52 19.30
CA ARG A 195 25.80 2.76 19.74
C ARG A 195 26.80 1.77 19.13
N GLU A 196 26.37 0.54 18.89
CA GLU A 196 27.19 -0.53 18.32
C GLU A 196 27.19 -0.55 16.78
N ASP A 197 26.28 0.19 16.14
CA ASP A 197 26.14 0.23 14.68
C ASP A 197 27.31 0.98 14.02
N SER A 198 27.96 0.33 13.04
CA SER A 198 29.16 0.85 12.38
C SER A 198 28.91 2.12 11.54
N GLU A 199 27.70 2.31 11.03
CA GLU A 199 27.35 3.50 10.24
C GLU A 199 26.91 4.65 11.14
N LEU A 200 26.26 4.36 12.27
CA LEU A 200 25.76 5.37 13.20
C LEU A 200 26.80 5.82 14.24
N SER A 201 27.78 4.98 14.57
CA SER A 201 28.79 5.26 15.61
C SER A 201 29.67 6.48 15.34
N GLY A 202 29.79 6.92 14.08
CA GLY A 202 30.49 8.15 13.71
C GLY A 202 29.69 9.44 13.94
N LEU A 203 28.40 9.35 14.28
CA LEU A 203 27.53 10.50 14.49
C LEU A 203 27.52 10.94 15.95
N THR A 204 27.33 12.25 16.18
CA THR A 204 27.10 12.77 17.54
C THR A 204 25.69 12.40 18.00
N LEU A 205 25.59 11.54 19.00
CA LEU A 205 24.31 11.13 19.58
C LEU A 205 23.74 12.25 20.47
N MET A 206 22.56 12.77 20.11
CA MET A 206 21.79 13.71 20.92
C MET A 206 20.50 13.05 21.40
N GLU A 207 20.30 12.97 22.71
CA GLU A 207 19.15 12.29 23.31
C GLU A 207 18.07 13.32 23.72
N ALA A 208 16.86 13.16 23.18
CA ALA A 208 15.71 13.99 23.53
C ALA A 208 14.77 13.24 24.48
N PRO A 209 14.40 13.80 25.65
CA PRO A 209 13.48 13.13 26.57
C PRO A 209 12.05 13.16 26.03
N LEU A 210 11.27 12.14 26.38
CA LEU A 210 9.83 12.15 26.16
C LEU A 210 9.19 13.21 27.06
N VAL A 211 8.53 14.20 26.46
CA VAL A 211 7.75 15.22 27.16
C VAL A 211 6.26 14.85 27.18
N ASP A 212 5.53 15.34 28.16
CA ASP A 212 4.11 15.10 28.38
C ASP A 212 3.20 16.10 27.62
N MET A 213 3.79 16.96 26.79
CA MET A 213 3.08 17.97 25.99
C MET A 213 3.40 17.85 24.50
N GLU A 214 2.47 18.33 23.67
CA GLU A 214 2.68 18.35 22.23
C GLU A 214 3.62 19.50 21.82
N ILE A 215 4.65 19.19 21.01
CA ILE A 215 5.61 20.18 20.51
C ILE A 215 4.99 20.99 19.37
N ARG A 216 4.13 21.95 19.72
CA ARG A 216 3.49 22.87 18.75
C ARG A 216 3.72 24.32 19.13
N GLY A 217 4.15 25.09 18.13
CA GLY A 217 4.40 26.53 18.26
C GLY A 217 5.82 26.87 18.68
N VAL A 218 6.20 28.12 18.38
CA VAL A 218 7.56 28.64 18.58
C VAL A 218 8.07 28.51 20.03
N PRO A 219 7.27 28.78 21.08
CA PRO A 219 7.76 28.68 22.46
C PRO A 219 8.18 27.26 22.86
N VAL A 220 7.39 26.26 22.49
CA VAL A 220 7.65 24.85 22.86
C VAL A 220 8.82 24.28 22.03
N LEU A 221 8.95 24.71 20.77
CA LEU A 221 10.12 24.39 19.95
C LEU A 221 11.40 24.97 20.54
N ARG A 222 11.37 26.19 21.10
CA ARG A 222 12.52 26.79 21.78
C ARG A 222 12.88 26.00 23.04
N PHE A 223 11.89 25.64 23.85
CA PHE A 223 12.09 24.80 25.04
C PHE A 223 12.76 23.46 24.69
N LEU A 224 12.28 22.76 23.66
CA LEU A 224 12.91 21.52 23.20
C LEU A 224 14.32 21.77 22.62
N GLY A 225 14.49 22.89 21.91
CA GLY A 225 15.77 23.38 21.43
C GLY A 225 16.82 23.46 22.55
N ASP A 226 16.45 24.12 23.65
CA ASP A 226 17.29 24.30 24.84
C ASP A 226 17.58 23.00 25.61
N ILE A 227 16.89 21.90 25.31
CA ILE A 227 17.14 20.59 25.91
C ILE A 227 18.14 19.79 25.08
N ILE A 228 17.98 19.82 23.75
CA ILE A 228 18.73 18.94 22.84
C ILE A 228 20.06 19.58 22.40
N TRP A 229 20.10 20.89 22.16
CA TRP A 229 21.25 21.58 21.55
C TRP A 229 22.08 22.42 22.54
N LYS A 230 22.08 22.06 23.82
CA LYS A 230 22.97 22.70 24.80
C LYS A 230 24.40 22.19 24.73
#